data_AF-A0A537G5N1-F1
#
_entry.id   AF-A0A537G5N1-F1
#
_cell.length_a   1.000
_cell.length_b   1.000
_cell.length_c   1.000
_cell.angle_alpha   90.00
_cell.angle_beta   90.00
_cell.angle_gamma   90.00
#
_symmetry.space_group_name_H-M   'P 1'
#
loop_
_entity.id
_entity.type
_entity.pdbx_description
1 polymer ?
#
loop_
_entity_poly.entity_id
_entity_poly.type
_entity_poly.pdbx_seq_one_letter_code
_entity_poly.pdbx_strand_id
1 'polypeptide(L)'
;MSKTEMNAKVSAEKKSPTVTVTITAVMVAFVFVVTYFLSAPIPNLGGQAVFDAGDIAVFISSLTFGPIVGGISGGVGSALSDAAYGSYYAPFTLVVKGLEGFLAGYVASKWVRRG
;
A
#
# COMPACT_ATOMS: atom_id res chain seq x y z
N MET A 1 -6.12 -26.50 32.39
CA MET A 1 -5.80 -25.92 31.06
C MET A 1 -4.39 -25.37 31.13
N SER A 2 -3.49 -25.85 30.27
CA SER A 2 -2.03 -25.60 30.41
C SER A 2 -1.62 -24.24 29.84
N LYS A 3 -0.60 -23.61 30.44
CA LYS A 3 0.05 -22.38 29.90
C LYS A 3 0.47 -22.53 28.43
N THR A 4 0.73 -23.76 27.99
CA THR A 4 1.08 -24.10 26.61
C THR A 4 -0.08 -23.90 25.63
N GLU A 5 -1.32 -24.17 26.04
CA GLU A 5 -2.52 -23.97 25.21
C GLU A 5 -2.91 -22.50 25.11
N MET A 6 -2.60 -21.72 26.16
CA MET A 6 -2.79 -20.27 26.18
C MET A 6 -1.82 -19.56 25.22
N ASN A 7 -0.55 -19.97 25.18
CA ASN A 7 0.45 -19.43 24.24
C ASN A 7 0.15 -19.77 22.76
N ALA A 8 -0.42 -20.95 22.51
CA ALA A 8 -0.84 -21.34 21.16
C ALA A 8 -2.03 -20.51 20.63
N LYS A 9 -2.96 -20.10 21.52
CA LYS A 9 -4.08 -19.22 21.15
C LYS A 9 -3.66 -17.77 20.94
N VAL A 10 -2.73 -17.26 21.76
CA VAL A 10 -2.17 -15.90 21.61
C VAL A 10 -1.40 -15.75 20.28
N SER A 11 -0.79 -16.83 19.77
CA SER A 11 -0.04 -16.81 18.50
C SER A 11 -0.92 -16.89 17.24
N ALA A 12 -2.24 -17.13 17.38
CA ALA A 12 -3.15 -17.36 16.27
C ALA A 12 -4.36 -16.41 16.28
N GLU A 13 -4.22 -15.18 16.76
CA GLU A 13 -5.25 -14.16 16.65
C GLU A 13 -5.38 -13.70 15.19
N LYS A 14 -6.32 -14.31 14.47
CA LYS A 14 -6.70 -13.92 13.11
C LYS A 14 -7.16 -12.45 13.15
N LYS A 15 -6.51 -11.55 12.43
CA LYS A 15 -6.97 -10.14 12.31
C LYS A 15 -8.45 -10.13 11.93
N SER A 16 -9.24 -9.38 12.69
CA SER A 16 -10.66 -9.17 12.40
C SER A 16 -10.83 -8.60 10.98
N PRO A 17 -11.77 -9.14 10.17
CA PRO A 17 -12.04 -8.62 8.82
C PRO A 17 -12.36 -7.13 8.82
N THR A 18 -13.12 -6.67 9.82
CA THR A 18 -13.48 -5.26 9.98
C THR A 18 -12.26 -4.37 10.14
N VAL A 19 -11.31 -4.78 10.99
CA VAL A 19 -10.06 -4.04 11.22
C VAL A 19 -9.24 -3.96 9.93
N THR A 20 -9.19 -5.04 9.15
CA THR A 20 -8.45 -5.06 7.89
C THR A 20 -9.06 -4.10 6.87
N VAL A 21 -10.39 -4.08 6.74
CA VAL A 21 -11.09 -3.16 5.83
C VAL A 21 -10.86 -1.70 6.27
N THR A 22 -11.00 -1.40 7.56
CA THR A 22 -10.78 -0.05 8.10
C THR A 22 -9.35 0.44 7.83
N ILE A 23 -8.34 -0.39 8.12
CA ILE A 23 -6.94 -0.05 7.82
C ILE A 23 -6.74 0.16 6.32
N THR A 24 -7.33 -0.69 5.49
CA THR A 24 -7.23 -0.56 4.02
C THR A 24 -7.82 0.76 3.55
N ALA A 25 -9.01 1.13 4.03
CA ALA A 25 -9.67 2.39 3.67
C ALA A 25 -8.85 3.63 4.10
N VAL A 26 -8.31 3.62 5.32
CA VAL A 26 -7.41 4.67 5.81
C VAL A 26 -6.16 4.75 4.94
N MET A 27 -5.58 3.62 4.56
CA MET A 27 -4.40 3.59 3.70
C MET A 27 -4.67 4.05 2.28
N VAL A 28 -5.84 3.74 1.71
CA VAL A 28 -6.27 4.29 0.41
C VAL A 28 -6.29 5.82 0.48
N ALA A 29 -6.91 6.38 1.53
CA ALA A 29 -6.96 7.84 1.71
C ALA A 29 -5.56 8.45 1.89
N PHE A 30 -4.69 7.81 2.66
CA PHE A 30 -3.30 8.24 2.85
C PHE A 30 -2.51 8.24 1.54
N VAL A 31 -2.53 7.12 0.79
CA VAL A 31 -1.85 7.01 -0.50
C VAL A 31 -2.38 8.07 -1.47
N PHE A 32 -3.69 8.29 -1.53
CA PHE A 32 -4.28 9.32 -2.37
C PHE A 32 -3.75 10.72 -2.03
N VAL A 33 -3.80 11.12 -0.76
CA VAL A 33 -3.34 12.45 -0.33
C VAL A 33 -1.86 12.67 -0.65
N VAL A 34 -1.02 11.66 -0.38
CA VAL A 34 0.42 11.75 -0.69
C VAL A 34 0.65 11.82 -2.21
N THR A 35 0.02 10.94 -2.98
CA THR A 35 0.19 10.91 -4.45
C THR A 35 -0.30 12.21 -5.09
N TYR A 36 -1.42 12.76 -4.61
CA TYR A 36 -2.02 13.95 -5.18
C TYR A 36 -1.26 15.23 -4.81
N PHE A 37 -0.90 15.42 -3.53
CA PHE A 37 -0.33 16.71 -3.10
C PHE A 37 1.20 16.75 -3.06
N LEU A 38 1.87 15.62 -2.90
CA LEU A 38 3.32 15.58 -2.65
C LEU A 38 4.15 15.14 -3.86
N SER A 39 3.51 14.92 -5.01
CA SER A 39 4.20 14.65 -6.26
C SER A 39 4.75 15.95 -6.85
N ALA A 40 6.08 16.07 -6.92
CA ALA A 40 6.77 17.30 -7.33
C ALA A 40 7.59 17.06 -8.61
N PRO A 41 7.55 17.97 -9.60
CA PRO A 41 8.39 17.86 -10.79
C PRO A 41 9.86 18.03 -10.40
N ILE A 42 10.72 17.16 -10.92
CA ILE A 42 12.16 17.22 -10.66
C ILE A 42 12.78 18.28 -11.60
N PRO A 43 13.30 19.41 -11.09
CA PRO A 43 13.69 20.56 -11.91
C PRO A 43 14.78 20.28 -12.96
N ASN A 44 15.63 19.27 -12.73
CA ASN A 44 16.83 19.03 -13.54
C ASN A 44 16.68 17.92 -14.60
N LEU A 45 15.50 17.31 -14.75
CA LEU A 45 15.23 16.22 -15.71
C LEU A 45 14.23 16.62 -16.81
N GLY A 46 14.27 17.89 -17.23
CA GLY A 46 13.43 18.39 -18.33
C GLY A 46 11.94 18.47 -18.01
N GLY A 47 11.54 18.49 -16.73
CA GLY A 47 10.15 18.55 -16.29
C GLY A 47 9.32 17.31 -16.58
N GLN A 48 9.92 16.26 -17.18
CA GLN A 48 9.25 14.99 -17.51
C GLN A 48 9.33 13.97 -16.37
N ALA A 49 10.34 14.08 -15.51
CA ALA A 49 10.48 13.22 -14.33
C ALA A 49 9.78 13.88 -13.14
N VAL A 50 8.70 13.26 -12.67
CA VAL A 50 8.01 13.63 -11.43
C VAL A 50 8.50 12.70 -10.34
N PHE A 51 8.87 13.25 -9.18
CA PHE A 51 9.12 12.44 -8.01
C PHE A 51 7.77 11.97 -7.45
N ASP A 52 7.53 10.67 -7.55
CA ASP A 52 6.26 10.06 -7.18
C ASP A 52 6.26 9.73 -5.68
N ALA A 53 6.03 10.75 -4.84
CA ALA A 53 5.98 10.59 -3.39
C ALA A 53 4.93 9.54 -2.97
N GLY A 54 3.94 9.27 -3.83
CA GLY A 54 2.97 8.19 -3.68
C GLY A 54 3.60 6.82 -3.48
N ASP A 55 4.70 6.51 -4.17
CA ASP A 55 5.35 5.19 -4.08
C ASP A 55 5.85 4.90 -2.66
N ILE A 56 6.35 5.92 -1.98
CA ILE A 56 6.75 5.82 -0.57
C ILE A 56 5.55 5.42 0.30
N ALA A 57 4.39 6.04 0.08
CA ALA A 57 3.17 5.70 0.80
C ALA A 57 2.70 4.26 0.49
N VAL A 58 2.81 3.81 -0.77
CA VAL A 58 2.53 2.43 -1.18
C VAL A 58 3.47 1.44 -0.48
N PHE A 59 4.76 1.74 -0.41
CA PHE A 59 5.71 0.87 0.30
C PHE A 59 5.45 0.86 1.80
N ILE A 60 5.14 2.00 2.43
CA ILE A 60 4.78 2.05 3.85
C ILE A 60 3.56 1.16 4.12
N SER A 61 2.50 1.26 3.34
CA SER A 61 1.30 0.43 3.54
C SER A 61 1.59 -1.06 3.34
N SER A 62 2.38 -1.40 2.32
CA SER A 62 2.74 -2.78 1.94
C SER A 62 3.66 -3.45 2.96
N LEU A 63 4.70 -2.76 3.40
CA LEU A 63 5.68 -3.29 4.36
C LEU A 63 5.11 -3.37 5.78
N THR A 64 4.18 -2.49 6.13
CA THR A 64 3.60 -2.44 7.48
C THR A 64 2.40 -3.38 7.65
N PHE A 65 1.52 -3.45 6.64
CA PHE A 65 0.24 -4.16 6.76
C PHE A 65 0.11 -5.37 5.83
N GLY A 66 1.11 -5.61 4.97
CA GLY A 66 1.21 -6.77 4.11
C GLY A 66 0.61 -6.58 2.71
N PRO A 67 0.65 -7.64 1.88
CA PRO A 67 0.39 -7.56 0.44
C PRO A 67 -1.03 -7.09 0.08
N ILE A 68 -2.05 -7.50 0.83
CA ILE A 68 -3.44 -7.15 0.51
C ILE A 68 -3.71 -5.67 0.77
N VAL A 69 -3.33 -5.19 1.95
CA VAL A 69 -3.50 -3.77 2.31
C VAL A 69 -2.64 -2.91 1.39
N GLY A 70 -1.39 -3.31 1.15
CA GLY A 70 -0.46 -2.65 0.24
C GLY A 70 -0.99 -2.51 -1.18
N GLY A 71 -1.43 -3.62 -1.79
CA GLY A 71 -1.93 -3.61 -3.16
C GLY A 71 -3.23 -2.83 -3.33
N ILE A 72 -4.21 -3.01 -2.44
CA ILE A 72 -5.48 -2.27 -2.56
C ILE A 72 -5.25 -0.78 -2.33
N SER A 73 -4.50 -0.41 -1.28
CA SER A 73 -4.24 1.01 -0.99
C SER A 73 -3.38 1.68 -2.06
N GLY A 74 -2.35 1.00 -2.57
CA GLY A 74 -1.48 1.50 -3.64
C GLY A 74 -2.23 1.69 -4.95
N GLY A 75 -2.95 0.66 -5.40
CA GLY A 75 -3.72 0.74 -6.64
C GLY A 75 -4.82 1.79 -6.56
N VAL A 76 -5.73 1.67 -5.58
CA VAL A 76 -6.93 2.53 -5.52
C VAL A 76 -6.56 3.96 -5.18
N GLY A 77 -5.66 4.19 -4.21
CA GLY A 77 -5.25 5.53 -3.80
C GLY A 77 -4.58 6.30 -4.94
N SER A 78 -3.65 5.68 -5.65
CA SER A 78 -2.95 6.34 -6.75
C SER A 78 -3.81 6.48 -8.01
N ALA A 79 -4.68 5.51 -8.32
CA ALA A 79 -5.65 5.66 -9.42
C ALA A 79 -6.66 6.78 -9.17
N LEU A 80 -7.09 6.99 -7.92
CA LEU A 80 -7.93 8.13 -7.56
C LEU A 80 -7.21 9.46 -7.78
N SER A 81 -5.90 9.52 -7.49
CA SER A 81 -5.08 10.72 -7.74
C SER A 81 -5.06 11.06 -9.22
N ASP A 82 -4.76 10.07 -10.07
CA ASP A 82 -4.76 10.23 -11.53
C ASP A 82 -6.14 10.63 -12.07
N ALA A 83 -7.20 10.00 -11.57
CA ALA A 83 -8.56 10.34 -11.93
C ALA A 83 -8.92 11.78 -11.52
N ALA A 84 -8.47 12.24 -10.34
CA ALA A 84 -8.68 13.61 -9.87
C ALA A 84 -7.95 14.65 -10.75
N TYR A 85 -6.80 14.29 -11.33
CA TYR A 85 -6.11 15.09 -12.35
C TYR A 85 -6.72 14.95 -13.77
N GLY A 86 -7.75 14.11 -13.95
CA GLY A 86 -8.36 13.86 -15.26
C GLY A 86 -7.49 13.01 -16.20
N SER A 87 -6.53 12.25 -15.66
CA SER A 87 -5.64 11.40 -16.44
C SER A 87 -6.35 10.13 -16.93
N TYR A 88 -6.25 9.86 -18.23
CA TYR A 88 -6.78 8.61 -18.82
C TYR A 88 -6.01 7.37 -18.37
N TYR A 89 -4.84 7.55 -17.74
CA TYR A 89 -4.02 6.46 -17.24
C TYR A 89 -4.50 5.88 -15.91
N ALA A 90 -5.51 6.48 -15.26
CA ALA A 90 -6.01 6.02 -13.95
C ALA A 90 -6.30 4.50 -13.88
N PRO A 91 -6.91 3.83 -14.88
CA PRO A 91 -7.10 2.38 -14.86
C PRO A 91 -5.79 1.59 -14.94
N PHE A 92 -4.79 2.10 -15.66
CA PHE A 92 -3.46 1.49 -15.72
C PHE A 92 -2.73 1.67 -14.40
N THR A 93 -2.81 2.84 -13.78
CA THR A 93 -2.25 3.14 -12.45
C THR A 93 -2.83 2.23 -11.38
N LEU A 94 -4.14 1.96 -11.43
CA LEU A 94 -4.81 1.00 -10.54
C LEU A 94 -4.13 -0.37 -10.56
N VAL A 95 -3.84 -0.88 -11.76
CA VAL A 95 -3.23 -2.19 -11.94
C VAL A 95 -1.75 -2.17 -11.56
N VAL A 96 -1.00 -1.19 -12.05
CA VAL A 96 0.45 -1.12 -11.85
C VAL A 96 0.79 -0.90 -10.38
N LYS A 97 0.25 0.15 -9.75
CA LYS A 97 0.52 0.44 -8.32
C LYS A 97 -0.12 -0.60 -7.40
N GLY A 98 -1.22 -1.21 -7.84
CA GLY A 98 -1.83 -2.34 -7.14
C GLY A 98 -0.91 -3.57 -7.10
N LEU A 99 -0.29 -3.91 -8.23
CA LEU A 99 0.68 -5.00 -8.31
C LEU A 99 1.97 -4.66 -7.56
N GLU A 100 2.44 -3.42 -7.65
CA GLU A 100 3.62 -2.94 -6.92
C GLU A 100 3.47 -3.13 -5.42
N GLY A 101 2.40 -2.59 -4.82
CA GLY A 101 2.16 -2.73 -3.39
C GLY A 101 1.94 -4.19 -2.96
N PHE A 102 1.21 -4.97 -3.78
CA PHE A 102 1.00 -6.39 -3.51
C PHE A 102 2.33 -7.17 -3.50
N LEU A 103 3.14 -7.00 -4.53
CA LEU A 103 4.42 -7.71 -4.66
C LEU A 103 5.41 -7.27 -3.59
N ALA A 104 5.50 -5.97 -3.28
CA ALA A 104 6.35 -5.45 -2.22
C ALA A 104 5.99 -6.09 -0.86
N GLY A 105 4.70 -6.08 -0.50
CA GLY A 105 4.23 -6.69 0.74
C GLY A 105 4.41 -8.21 0.75
N TYR A 106 4.26 -8.88 -0.39
CA TYR A 106 4.44 -10.33 -0.51
C TYR A 106 5.90 -10.74 -0.32
N VAL A 107 6.82 -10.05 -1.00
CA VAL A 107 8.26 -10.28 -0.91
C VAL A 107 8.73 -10.01 0.52
N ALA A 108 8.34 -8.89 1.11
CA ALA A 108 8.69 -8.55 2.50
C ALA A 108 8.19 -9.61 3.49
N SER A 109 6.94 -10.06 3.34
CA SER A 109 6.36 -11.12 4.18
C SER A 109 7.11 -12.45 4.05
N LYS A 110 7.63 -12.78 2.86
CA LYS A 110 8.47 -13.96 2.63
C LYS A 110 9.86 -13.80 3.23
N TRP A 111 10.44 -12.62 3.14
CA TRP A 111 11.80 -12.35 3.60
C TRP A 111 11.89 -12.32 5.13
N VAL A 112 10.96 -11.61 5.80
CA VAL A 112 10.89 -11.54 7.27
C VAL A 112 10.71 -12.92 7.90
N ARG A 113 10.03 -13.85 7.23
CA ARG A 113 9.82 -15.23 7.73
C ARG A 113 11.01 -16.18 7.52
N ARG A 114 12.07 -15.74 6.85
CA ARG A 114 13.27 -16.56 6.58
C ARG A 114 14.44 -16.25 7.52
N GLY A 115 14.38 -15.16 8.28
CA GLY A 115 15.29 -14.87 9.40
C GLY A 115 14.71 -15.38 10.71
#